data_AF-A0A3M6KGQ1-F1
#
_entry.id   AF-A0A3M6KGQ1-F1
#
_cell.length_a   1.000
_cell.length_b   1.000
_cell.length_c   1.000
_cell.angle_alpha   90.00
_cell.angle_beta   90.00
_cell.angle_gamma   90.00
#
_symmetry.space_group_name_H-M   'P 1'
#
loop_
_entity.id
_entity.type
_entity.pdbx_description
1 polymer ?
#
loop_
_entity_poly.entity_id
_entity_poly.type
_entity_poly.pdbx_seq_one_letter_code
_entity_poly.pdbx_strand_id
1 'polypeptide(L)'
;NAIEIEWIDVDKFSKLAEPVLDQTVMSYTNPANIDKEMLKKVRKRLLETKQRLICARCGLWQQVMTPSEAYPLRCKYCKGQQITCTYEYDHDLVKIIQKKHQGKKLTPDEKKNFQKAWKVSSLLTTFGKTAQIVMAAYGVGPDTAARILKNRLEDDDDYLIKQIIIAEKTYTLTRGFWKD
;
A
#
# COMPACT_ATOMS: atom_id res chain seq x y z
N ASN A 1 22.68 -33.84 -24.41
CA ASN A 1 21.54 -33.00 -24.82
C ASN A 1 21.83 -31.55 -24.49
N ALA A 2 22.44 -30.83 -25.43
CA ALA A 2 22.57 -29.39 -25.36
C ALA A 2 21.33 -28.78 -26.03
N ILE A 3 20.69 -27.82 -25.36
CA ILE A 3 19.59 -27.05 -25.96
C ILE A 3 20.26 -25.92 -26.74
N GLU A 4 20.10 -25.92 -28.06
CA GLU A 4 20.49 -24.79 -28.90
C GLU A 4 19.40 -23.73 -28.83
N ILE A 5 19.79 -22.50 -28.53
CA ILE A 5 18.90 -21.34 -28.48
C ILE A 5 19.26 -20.47 -29.67
N GLU A 6 18.30 -20.28 -30.56
CA GLU A 6 18.41 -19.37 -31.70
C GLU A 6 17.59 -18.11 -31.42
N TRP A 7 18.26 -16.97 -31.41
CA TRP A 7 17.63 -15.66 -31.21
C TRP A 7 17.30 -15.06 -32.57
N ILE A 8 16.04 -14.68 -32.77
CA ILE A 8 15.56 -14.07 -34.01
C ILE A 8 15.00 -12.69 -33.66
N ASP A 9 15.65 -11.64 -34.15
CA ASP A 9 15.13 -10.28 -34.09
C ASP A 9 14.10 -10.07 -35.22
N VAL A 10 12.93 -9.54 -34.85
CA VAL A 10 11.84 -9.25 -35.79
C VAL A 10 11.34 -7.81 -35.62
N ASP A 11 11.10 -7.13 -36.73
CA ASP A 11 10.60 -5.75 -36.73
C ASP A 11 9.11 -5.64 -36.41
N LYS A 12 8.36 -6.75 -36.54
CA LYS A 12 6.92 -6.82 -36.25
C LYS A 12 6.56 -8.14 -35.61
N PHE A 13 5.76 -8.09 -34.54
CA PHE A 13 5.25 -9.26 -33.87
C PHE A 13 4.24 -10.03 -34.75
N SER A 14 4.08 -11.32 -34.48
CA SER A 14 3.11 -12.15 -35.20
C SER A 14 1.67 -11.76 -34.82
N LYS A 15 0.71 -11.99 -35.74
CA LYS A 15 -0.72 -11.79 -35.47
C LYS A 15 -1.25 -12.59 -34.27
N LEU A 16 -0.58 -13.70 -33.93
CA LEU A 16 -0.89 -14.50 -32.74
C LEU A 16 -0.38 -13.85 -31.45
N ALA A 17 0.73 -13.10 -31.52
CA ALA A 17 1.28 -12.35 -30.41
C ALA A 17 0.55 -11.02 -30.18
N GLU A 18 -0.10 -10.46 -31.20
CA GLU A 18 -0.84 -9.19 -31.12
C GLU A 18 -1.85 -9.15 -29.95
N PRO A 19 -2.74 -10.13 -29.71
CA PRO A 19 -3.67 -10.09 -28.58
C PRO A 19 -2.97 -10.15 -27.22
N VAL A 20 -1.91 -10.94 -27.10
CA VAL A 20 -1.11 -11.04 -25.87
C VAL A 20 -0.40 -9.71 -25.60
N LEU A 21 0.15 -9.11 -26.65
CA LEU A 21 0.82 -7.83 -26.57
C LEU A 21 -0.18 -6.71 -26.28
N ASP A 22 -1.30 -6.60 -27.01
CA ASP A 22 -2.38 -5.63 -26.76
C ASP A 22 -2.94 -5.74 -25.35
N GLN A 23 -3.15 -6.97 -24.86
CA GLN A 23 -3.55 -7.20 -23.48
C GLN A 23 -2.46 -6.76 -22.50
N THR A 24 -1.18 -6.95 -22.83
CA THR A 24 -0.09 -6.40 -22.03
C THR A 24 0.03 -4.88 -22.12
N VAL A 25 -0.23 -4.22 -23.25
CA VAL A 25 -0.16 -2.74 -23.36
C VAL A 25 -1.36 -2.05 -22.70
N MET A 26 -2.55 -2.67 -22.75
CA MET A 26 -3.76 -2.19 -22.07
C MET A 26 -3.73 -2.48 -20.55
N SER A 27 -3.24 -3.66 -20.15
CA SER A 27 -3.25 -4.08 -18.75
C SER A 27 -2.01 -3.64 -17.98
N TYR A 28 -0.82 -3.72 -18.57
CA TYR A 28 0.41 -3.16 -18.01
C TYR A 28 0.61 -1.77 -18.58
N THR A 29 0.28 -0.75 -17.80
CA THR A 29 0.97 0.53 -17.97
C THR A 29 2.44 0.20 -17.84
N ASN A 30 3.17 0.16 -18.96
CA ASN A 30 4.62 0.06 -18.90
C ASN A 30 5.07 1.16 -17.93
N PRO A 31 5.76 0.85 -16.81
CA PRO A 31 6.20 1.87 -15.86
C PRO A 31 7.03 2.98 -16.53
N ALA A 32 7.58 2.71 -17.72
CA ALA A 32 8.24 3.67 -18.59
C ALA A 32 7.31 4.73 -19.20
N ASN A 33 6.03 4.42 -19.44
CA ASN A 33 5.05 5.29 -20.10
C ASN A 33 4.17 6.10 -19.13
N ILE A 34 4.44 6.05 -17.82
CA ILE A 34 3.74 6.90 -16.85
C ILE A 34 4.30 8.31 -16.96
N ASP A 35 3.47 9.23 -17.47
CA ASP A 35 3.82 10.64 -17.65
C ASP A 35 4.21 11.30 -16.30
N LYS A 36 5.21 12.18 -16.34
CA LYS A 36 5.67 12.98 -15.20
C LYS A 36 4.54 13.82 -14.62
N GLU A 37 3.61 14.32 -15.43
CA GLU A 37 2.46 15.07 -14.91
C GLU A 37 1.54 14.19 -14.06
N MET A 38 1.31 12.94 -14.49
CA MET A 38 0.54 11.97 -13.74
C MET A 38 1.23 11.61 -12.42
N LEU A 39 2.55 11.38 -12.43
CA LEU A 39 3.33 11.11 -11.21
C LEU A 39 3.19 12.25 -10.20
N LYS A 40 3.31 13.51 -10.66
CA LYS A 40 3.14 14.68 -9.79
C LYS A 40 1.75 14.75 -9.18
N LYS A 41 0.69 14.52 -9.97
CA LYS A 41 -0.70 14.51 -9.48
C LYS A 41 -0.92 13.43 -8.42
N VAL A 42 -0.46 12.21 -8.68
CA VAL A 42 -0.57 11.08 -7.75
C VAL A 42 0.23 11.35 -6.47
N ARG A 43 1.48 11.84 -6.59
CA ARG A 43 2.30 12.21 -5.44
C ARG A 43 1.59 13.25 -4.57
N LYS A 44 1.09 14.33 -5.19
CA LYS A 44 0.35 15.38 -4.47
C LYS A 44 -0.86 14.79 -3.73
N ARG A 45 -1.68 13.99 -4.42
CA ARG A 45 -2.82 13.29 -3.82
C ARG A 45 -2.41 12.47 -2.60
N LEU A 46 -1.40 11.60 -2.73
CA LEU A 46 -0.96 10.72 -1.64
C LEU A 46 -0.48 11.52 -0.41
N LEU A 47 0.24 12.63 -0.64
CA LEU A 47 0.74 13.51 0.42
C LEU A 47 -0.36 14.35 1.10
N GLU A 48 -1.48 14.58 0.43
CA GLU A 48 -2.64 15.33 0.95
C GLU A 48 -3.72 14.41 1.52
N THR A 49 -3.67 13.11 1.26
CA THR A 49 -4.61 12.13 1.81
C THR A 49 -4.52 12.10 3.33
N LYS A 50 -5.62 12.43 4.00
CA LYS A 50 -5.75 12.33 5.45
C LYS A 50 -5.89 10.87 5.87
N GLN A 51 -5.09 10.46 6.84
CA GLN A 51 -5.14 9.15 7.44
C GLN A 51 -5.31 9.28 8.95
N ARG A 52 -6.04 8.34 9.54
CA ARG A 52 -6.16 8.22 10.99
C ARG A 52 -5.00 7.37 11.49
N LEU A 53 -4.12 7.96 12.28
CA LEU A 53 -3.10 7.24 13.02
C LEU A 53 -3.65 6.84 14.38
N ILE A 54 -3.38 5.62 14.79
CA ILE A 54 -3.90 5.02 16.03
C ILE A 54 -2.77 4.24 16.70
N CYS A 55 -2.69 4.28 18.03
CA CYS A 55 -1.82 3.35 18.73
C CYS A 55 -2.37 1.92 18.66
N ALA A 56 -1.70 1.03 17.93
CA ALA A 56 -2.11 -0.38 17.78
C ALA A 56 -2.02 -1.19 19.09
N ARG A 57 -1.36 -0.67 20.13
CA ARG A 57 -1.21 -1.33 21.44
C ARG A 57 -2.37 -1.05 22.40
N CYS A 58 -2.79 0.21 22.52
CA CYS A 58 -3.82 0.61 23.50
C CYS A 58 -5.05 1.28 22.88
N GLY A 59 -4.96 1.80 21.65
CA GLY A 59 -6.06 2.49 20.99
C GLY A 59 -6.50 3.81 21.64
N LEU A 60 -5.76 4.33 22.62
CA LEU A 60 -6.09 5.59 23.31
C LEU A 60 -5.60 6.82 22.54
N TRP A 61 -4.37 6.78 22.03
CA TRP A 61 -3.85 7.84 21.18
C TRP A 61 -4.36 7.64 19.75
N GLN A 62 -4.93 8.71 19.20
CA GLN A 62 -5.31 8.81 17.81
C GLN A 62 -5.16 10.24 17.31
N GLN A 63 -4.88 10.39 16.03
CA GLN A 63 -4.84 11.69 15.36
C GLN A 63 -5.08 11.50 13.87
N VAL A 64 -5.81 12.42 13.25
CA VAL A 64 -5.94 12.48 11.78
C VAL A 64 -4.90 13.47 11.27
N MET A 65 -4.11 13.04 10.30
CA MET A 65 -3.03 13.84 9.71
C MET A 65 -2.70 13.34 8.30
N THR A 66 -2.00 14.16 7.56
CA THR A 66 -1.44 13.81 6.25
C THR A 66 -0.03 13.22 6.40
N PRO A 67 0.48 12.47 5.40
CA PRO A 67 1.89 12.03 5.40
C PRO A 67 2.89 13.19 5.38
N SER A 68 2.44 14.39 5.00
CA SER A 68 3.28 15.59 5.00
C SER A 68 3.64 16.04 6.42
N GLU A 69 2.81 15.71 7.41
CA GLU A 69 2.98 16.08 8.81
C GLU A 69 3.91 15.11 9.56
N ALA A 70 4.72 15.65 10.47
CA ALA A 70 5.53 14.83 11.37
C ALA A 70 4.67 14.30 12.52
N TYR A 71 4.87 13.02 12.89
CA TYR A 71 4.14 12.42 14.01
C TYR A 71 5.06 11.71 15.00
N PRO A 72 4.68 11.68 16.28
CA PRO A 72 5.45 10.97 17.28
C PRO A 72 5.35 9.46 17.00
N LEU A 73 6.50 8.81 16.81
CA LEU A 73 6.60 7.35 16.74
C LEU A 73 6.31 6.66 18.09
N ARG A 74 5.81 7.38 19.10
CA ARG A 74 5.51 6.85 20.44
C ARG A 74 4.16 7.35 20.94
N CYS A 75 3.35 6.43 21.43
CA CYS A 75 2.08 6.72 22.08
C CYS A 75 2.32 7.42 23.43
N LYS A 76 1.61 8.53 23.67
CA LYS A 76 1.70 9.30 24.92
C LYS A 76 1.14 8.56 26.14
N TYR A 77 0.22 7.63 25.94
CA TYR A 77 -0.44 6.88 27.03
C TYR A 77 0.33 5.61 27.43
N CYS A 78 0.64 4.74 26.47
CA CYS A 78 1.27 3.44 26.76
C CYS A 78 2.77 3.39 26.43
N LYS A 79 3.37 4.51 25.98
CA LYS A 79 4.78 4.64 25.55
C LYS A 79 5.23 3.69 24.43
N GLY A 80 4.29 2.96 23.82
CA GLY A 80 4.54 1.99 22.77
C GLY A 80 4.81 2.67 21.43
N GLN A 81 5.65 2.04 20.61
CA GLN A 81 6.01 2.56 19.27
C GLN A 81 5.08 2.11 18.15
N GLN A 82 4.15 1.20 18.45
CA GLN A 82 3.26 0.61 17.46
C GLN A 82 2.13 1.58 17.13
N ILE A 83 2.39 2.48 16.19
CA ILE A 83 1.40 3.38 15.59
C ILE A 83 1.01 2.83 14.23
N THR A 84 -0.28 2.53 14.05
CA THR A 84 -0.86 2.09 12.78
C THR A 84 -1.54 3.28 12.09
N CYS A 85 -1.78 3.16 10.78
CA CYS A 85 -2.59 4.11 10.03
C CYS A 85 -3.73 3.39 9.31
N THR A 86 -4.85 4.09 9.15
CA THR A 86 -6.03 3.64 8.41
C THR A 86 -6.71 4.86 7.76
N TYR A 87 -7.81 4.64 7.06
CA TYR A 87 -8.63 5.69 6.46
C TYR A 87 -9.18 6.65 7.54
N GLU A 88 -9.33 7.93 7.18
CA GLU A 88 -9.78 9.00 8.11
C GLU A 88 -11.03 8.64 8.92
N TYR A 89 -12.01 8.00 8.27
CA TYR A 89 -13.31 7.67 8.84
C TYR A 89 -13.41 6.26 9.43
N ASP A 90 -12.30 5.51 9.52
CA ASP A 90 -12.29 4.19 10.17
C ASP A 90 -12.27 4.34 11.70
N HIS A 91 -13.47 4.49 12.25
CA HIS A 91 -13.69 4.54 13.70
C HIS A 91 -13.76 3.16 14.35
N ASP A 92 -13.99 2.11 13.56
CA ASP A 92 -14.19 0.76 14.10
C ASP A 92 -12.87 0.12 14.49
N LEU A 93 -11.78 0.41 13.77
CA LEU A 93 -10.47 -0.11 14.14
C LEU A 93 -10.03 0.33 15.54
N VAL A 94 -10.37 1.56 15.96
CA VAL A 94 -10.11 2.05 17.32
C VAL A 94 -10.82 1.16 18.34
N LYS A 95 -12.10 0.87 18.12
CA LYS A 95 -12.90 0.02 19.01
C LYS A 95 -12.32 -1.40 19.09
N ILE A 96 -11.88 -1.97 17.96
CA ILE A 96 -11.26 -3.29 17.90
C ILE A 96 -9.98 -3.33 18.73
N ILE A 97 -9.10 -2.34 18.56
CA ILE A 97 -7.84 -2.26 19.31
C ILE A 97 -8.11 -2.11 20.81
N GLN A 98 -9.04 -1.23 21.19
CA GLN A 98 -9.41 -1.03 22.60
C GLN A 98 -10.04 -2.28 23.21
N LYS A 99 -10.92 -2.97 22.48
CA LYS A 99 -11.51 -4.25 22.89
C LYS A 99 -10.44 -5.30 23.16
N LYS A 100 -9.44 -5.39 22.27
CA LYS A 100 -8.29 -6.29 22.46
C LYS A 100 -7.44 -5.90 23.66
N HIS A 101 -7.21 -4.60 23.86
CA HIS A 101 -6.44 -4.06 24.98
C HIS A 101 -7.11 -4.36 26.34
N GLN A 102 -8.45 -4.33 26.39
CA GLN A 102 -9.25 -4.71 27.57
C GLN A 102 -9.31 -6.22 27.82
N GLY A 103 -8.62 -7.05 27.02
CA GLY A 103 -8.64 -8.51 27.16
C GLY A 103 -9.91 -9.19 26.67
N LYS A 104 -10.83 -8.47 26.02
CA LYS A 104 -12.08 -9.05 25.48
C LYS A 104 -11.80 -9.93 24.26
N LYS A 105 -12.62 -10.96 24.06
CA LYS A 105 -12.54 -11.83 22.88
C LYS A 105 -12.92 -11.03 21.63
N LEU A 106 -12.09 -11.15 20.59
CA LEU A 106 -12.36 -10.61 19.26
C LEU A 106 -13.08 -11.66 18.42
N THR A 107 -14.00 -11.23 17.56
CA THR A 107 -14.54 -12.09 16.50
C THR A 107 -13.44 -12.42 15.48
N PRO A 108 -13.63 -13.45 14.62
CA PRO A 108 -12.66 -13.77 13.57
C PRO A 108 -12.30 -12.57 12.68
N ASP A 109 -13.29 -11.75 12.30
CA ASP A 109 -13.09 -10.56 11.46
C ASP A 109 -12.37 -9.44 12.20
N GLU A 110 -12.74 -9.18 13.45
CA GLU A 110 -12.05 -8.20 14.30
C GLU A 110 -10.58 -8.61 14.51
N LYS A 111 -10.32 -9.90 14.71
CA LYS A 111 -8.95 -10.44 14.84
C LYS A 111 -8.15 -10.24 13.56
N LYS A 112 -8.75 -10.47 12.38
CA LYS A 112 -8.13 -10.22 11.08
C LYS A 112 -7.79 -8.74 10.89
N ASN A 113 -8.71 -7.84 11.25
CA ASN A 113 -8.49 -6.40 11.17
C ASN A 113 -7.41 -5.91 12.15
N PHE A 114 -7.39 -6.44 13.38
CA PHE A 114 -6.33 -6.16 14.34
C PHE A 114 -4.96 -6.63 13.84
N GLN A 115 -4.87 -7.83 13.25
CA GLN A 115 -3.62 -8.33 12.67
C GLN A 115 -3.13 -7.48 11.51
N LYS A 116 -4.03 -7.03 10.62
CA LYS A 116 -3.70 -6.08 9.56
C LYS A 116 -3.14 -4.79 10.15
N ALA A 117 -3.80 -4.21 11.15
CA ALA A 117 -3.36 -2.98 11.80
C ALA A 117 -1.98 -3.13 12.46
N TRP A 118 -1.68 -4.28 13.07
CA TRP A 118 -0.37 -4.58 13.65
C TRP A 118 0.74 -4.72 12.60
N LYS A 119 0.43 -5.32 11.44
CA LYS A 119 1.36 -5.35 10.31
C LYS A 119 1.66 -3.93 9.82
N VAL A 120 0.62 -3.12 9.65
CA VAL A 120 0.78 -1.71 9.26
C VAL A 120 1.63 -0.94 10.26
N SER A 121 1.43 -1.14 11.57
CA SER A 121 2.26 -0.45 12.57
C SER A 121 3.73 -0.84 12.50
N SER A 122 4.01 -2.10 12.15
CA SER A 122 5.37 -2.57 11.93
C SER A 122 6.00 -1.89 10.71
N LEU A 123 5.25 -1.76 9.60
CA LEU A 123 5.71 -1.05 8.40
C LEU A 123 6.00 0.43 8.69
N LEU A 124 5.12 1.11 9.43
CA LEU A 124 5.32 2.50 9.82
C LEU A 124 6.53 2.68 10.76
N THR A 125 6.78 1.71 11.63
CA THR A 125 7.96 1.74 12.52
C THR A 125 9.25 1.59 11.72
N THR A 126 9.27 0.75 10.69
CA THR A 126 10.47 0.48 9.88
C THR A 126 10.73 1.51 8.79
N PHE A 127 9.69 1.92 8.04
CA PHE A 127 9.84 2.78 6.86
C PHE A 127 9.30 4.21 7.07
N GLY A 128 8.76 4.51 8.25
CA GLY A 128 8.32 5.86 8.63
C GLY A 128 7.32 6.47 7.66
N LYS A 129 7.59 7.72 7.26
CA LYS A 129 6.76 8.51 6.34
C LYS A 129 6.51 7.81 5.01
N THR A 130 7.50 7.10 4.47
CA THR A 130 7.36 6.36 3.20
C THR A 130 6.29 5.28 3.32
N ALA A 131 6.21 4.59 4.46
CA ALA A 131 5.15 3.61 4.72
C ALA A 131 3.77 4.26 4.69
N GLN A 132 3.64 5.42 5.33
CA GLN A 132 2.39 6.16 5.42
C GLN A 132 1.90 6.60 4.04
N ILE A 133 2.80 7.08 3.17
CA ILE A 133 2.52 7.43 1.76
C ILE A 133 1.99 6.20 1.00
N VAL A 134 2.65 5.05 1.12
CA VAL A 134 2.18 3.82 0.44
C VAL A 134 0.81 3.38 0.95
N MET A 135 0.57 3.49 2.26
CA MET A 135 -0.73 3.16 2.87
C MET A 135 -1.83 4.16 2.52
N ALA A 136 -1.51 5.32 1.93
CA ALA A 136 -2.50 6.29 1.46
C ALA A 136 -3.09 5.91 0.09
N ALA A 137 -2.50 4.92 -0.57
CA ALA A 137 -2.94 4.44 -1.87
C ALA A 137 -4.24 3.64 -1.80
N TYR A 138 -5.07 3.76 -2.83
CA TYR A 138 -6.37 3.10 -2.87
C TYR A 138 -6.23 1.58 -3.03
N GLY A 139 -6.85 0.83 -2.12
CA GLY A 139 -6.89 -0.62 -2.17
C GLY A 139 -5.55 -1.31 -1.87
N VAL A 140 -4.55 -0.56 -1.40
CA VAL A 140 -3.27 -1.11 -0.96
C VAL A 140 -3.38 -1.54 0.50
N GLY A 141 -3.32 -2.86 0.73
CA GLY A 141 -3.26 -3.45 2.07
C GLY A 141 -1.83 -3.60 2.61
N PRO A 142 -1.68 -4.07 3.86
CA PRO A 142 -0.36 -4.24 4.49
C PRO A 142 0.59 -5.14 3.72
N ASP A 143 0.10 -6.23 3.13
CA ASP A 143 0.96 -7.18 2.43
C ASP A 143 1.46 -6.62 1.09
N THR A 144 0.60 -5.87 0.36
CA THR A 144 0.99 -5.16 -0.86
C THR A 144 1.94 -4.01 -0.54
N ALA A 145 1.66 -3.24 0.51
CA ALA A 145 2.53 -2.17 0.98
C ALA A 145 3.92 -2.69 1.36
N ALA A 146 4.00 -3.82 2.07
CA ALA A 146 5.27 -4.45 2.42
C ALA A 146 6.10 -4.81 1.18
N ARG A 147 5.48 -5.31 0.11
CA ARG A 147 6.17 -5.62 -1.16
C ARG A 147 6.71 -4.36 -1.83
N ILE A 148 5.90 -3.31 -1.92
CA ILE A 148 6.31 -2.02 -2.50
C ILE A 148 7.49 -1.43 -1.71
N LEU A 149 7.38 -1.41 -0.37
CA LEU A 149 8.40 -0.82 0.50
C LEU A 149 9.72 -1.62 0.52
N LYS A 150 9.65 -2.94 0.37
CA LYS A 150 10.82 -3.83 0.30
C LYS A 150 11.60 -3.66 -1.01
N ASN A 151 10.89 -3.48 -2.12
CA ASN A 151 11.50 -3.38 -3.45
C ASN A 151 11.81 -1.94 -3.85
N ARG A 152 11.72 -0.97 -2.93
CA ARG A 152 12.04 0.42 -3.24
C ARG A 152 13.54 0.54 -3.56
N LEU A 153 13.84 1.41 -4.51
CA LEU A 153 15.19 1.94 -4.68
C LEU A 153 15.31 3.16 -3.76
N GLU A 154 16.39 3.23 -2.98
CA GLU A 154 16.66 4.42 -2.17
C GLU A 154 16.86 5.62 -3.11
N ASP A 155 16.32 6.77 -2.72
CA ASP A 155 16.33 8.04 -3.47
C ASP A 155 15.57 8.09 -4.81
N ASP A 156 14.79 7.06 -5.16
CA ASP A 156 13.90 7.08 -6.33
C ASP A 156 12.41 7.17 -5.94
N ASP A 157 11.99 8.38 -5.58
CA ASP A 157 10.60 8.68 -5.26
C ASP A 157 9.66 8.49 -6.46
N ASP A 158 10.15 8.59 -7.70
CA ASP A 158 9.32 8.40 -8.89
C ASP A 158 9.01 6.91 -9.09
N TYR A 159 10.00 6.03 -8.90
CA TYR A 159 9.81 4.58 -8.90
C TYR A 159 8.80 4.15 -7.85
N LEU A 160 8.89 4.67 -6.63
CA LEU A 160 7.92 4.37 -5.57
C LEU A 160 6.48 4.69 -6.01
N ILE A 161 6.27 5.87 -6.59
CA ILE A 161 4.96 6.32 -7.03
C ILE A 161 4.45 5.47 -8.20
N LYS A 162 5.33 5.06 -9.13
CA LYS A 162 4.98 4.11 -10.19
C LYS A 162 4.50 2.77 -9.63
N GLN A 163 5.18 2.23 -8.62
CA GLN A 163 4.75 0.98 -7.97
C GLN A 163 3.38 1.12 -7.30
N ILE A 164 3.11 2.27 -6.68
CA ILE A 164 1.79 2.58 -6.11
C ILE A 164 0.71 2.60 -7.19
N ILE A 165 0.94 3.29 -8.31
CA ILE A 165 -0.03 3.38 -9.43
C ILE A 165 -0.37 1.98 -9.97
N ILE A 166 0.64 1.12 -10.12
CA ILE A 166 0.45 -0.27 -10.58
C ILE A 166 -0.42 -1.05 -9.58
N ALA A 167 -0.17 -0.88 -8.27
CA ALA A 167 -0.96 -1.53 -7.24
C ALA A 167 -2.42 -1.05 -7.22
N GLU A 168 -2.67 0.26 -7.36
CA GLU A 168 -4.02 0.83 -7.44
C GLU A 168 -4.79 0.32 -8.67
N LYS A 169 -4.11 0.22 -9.82
CA LYS A 169 -4.71 -0.34 -11.06
C LYS A 169 -5.05 -1.81 -10.87
N THR A 170 -4.13 -2.59 -10.28
CA THR A 170 -4.36 -4.01 -10.00
C THR A 170 -5.55 -4.22 -9.07
N TYR A 171 -5.67 -3.39 -8.03
CA TYR A 171 -6.85 -3.40 -7.16
C TYR A 171 -8.13 -3.03 -7.93
N THR A 172 -8.08 -2.00 -8.77
CA THR A 172 -9.25 -1.55 -9.56
C THR A 172 -9.73 -2.60 -10.56
N LEU A 173 -8.81 -3.33 -11.18
CA LEU A 173 -9.13 -4.42 -12.10
C LEU A 173 -9.70 -5.64 -11.37
N THR A 174 -9.14 -5.97 -10.20
CA THR A 174 -9.49 -7.23 -9.53
C THR A 174 -10.63 -7.08 -8.52
N ARG A 175 -10.91 -5.89 -7.97
CA ARG A 175 -11.94 -5.64 -6.93
C ARG A 175 -13.32 -6.22 -7.21
N GLY A 176 -13.70 -6.37 -8.48
CA GLY A 176 -14.98 -6.98 -8.88
C GLY A 176 -15.08 -8.47 -8.53
N PHE A 177 -13.94 -9.18 -8.48
CA PHE A 177 -13.85 -10.61 -8.19
C PHE A 177 -13.72 -10.93 -6.70
N TRP A 178 -13.58 -9.91 -5.85
CA TRP A 178 -13.44 -10.08 -4.39
C TRP A 178 -14.72 -9.71 -3.63
N LYS A 179 -15.85 -9.57 -4.33
CA LYS A 179 -17.18 -9.47 -3.71
C LYS A 179 -17.75 -10.88 -3.53
N ASP A 180 -17.37 -11.49 -2.41
CA ASP A 180 -18.11 -12.56 -1.73
C ASP A 180 -18.17 -12.21 -0.24
#